data_AF-A0A0F9EIS3-F1
#
_entry.id   AF-A0A0F9EIS3-F1
#
_cell.length_a   1.000
_cell.length_b   1.000
_cell.length_c   1.000
_cell.angle_alpha   90.00
_cell.angle_beta   90.00
_cell.angle_gamma   90.00
#
_symmetry.space_group_name_H-M   'P 1'
#
loop_
_entity.id
_entity.type
_entity.pdbx_description
1 polymer ?
#
loop_
_entity_poly.entity_id
_entity_poly.type
_entity_poly.pdbx_seq_one_letter_code
_entity_poly.pdbx_strand_id
1 'polypeptide(L)' 'MSWTPPTKLVVILTLLFMIFGIFIFLDLEALFWASILPPFNIGPYSLWFMIALVLFFLTWFLFFLGVKLKGL' A
#
# COMPACT_ATOMS: atom_id res chain seq x y z
N MET A 1 26.15 -13.73 5.69
CA MET A 1 24.89 -13.09 5.24
C MET A 1 25.19 -11.64 4.92
N SER A 2 25.49 -11.30 3.67
CA SER A 2 25.62 -9.89 3.27
C SER A 2 24.21 -9.31 3.15
N TRP A 3 23.86 -8.38 4.02
CA TRP A 3 22.64 -7.60 3.85
C TRP A 3 22.80 -6.75 2.60
N THR A 4 22.05 -7.08 1.55
CA THR A 4 22.05 -6.33 0.31
C THR A 4 20.94 -5.29 0.34
N PRO A 5 21.29 -3.98 0.27
CA PRO A 5 20.29 -2.93 0.37
C PRO A 5 19.35 -2.97 -0.85
N PRO A 6 18.04 -2.76 -0.68
CA PRO A 6 17.07 -2.75 -1.78
C PRO A 6 17.43 -1.71 -2.85
N THR A 7 16.97 -1.90 -4.09
CA THR A 7 17.20 -0.88 -5.15
C THR A 7 16.43 0.40 -4.84
N LYS A 8 16.93 1.53 -5.35
CA LYS A 8 16.22 2.82 -5.29
C LYS A 8 14.80 2.73 -5.86
N LEU A 9 14.62 1.94 -6.93
CA LEU A 9 13.31 1.70 -7.55
C LEU A 9 12.33 1.02 -6.59
N VAL A 10 12.75 -0.05 -5.90
CA VAL A 10 11.90 -0.72 -4.90
C VAL A 10 11.51 0.25 -3.81
N VAL A 11 12.47 1.03 -3.29
CA VAL A 11 12.19 2.02 -2.24
C VAL A 11 11.13 3.02 -2.71
N ILE A 12 11.28 3.57 -3.92
CA ILE A 12 10.31 4.52 -4.49
C ILE A 12 8.93 3.88 -4.64
N LEU A 13 8.84 2.66 -5.20
CA LEU A 13 7.57 1.95 -5.34
C LEU A 13 6.91 1.69 -3.98
N THR A 14 7.67 1.17 -3.01
CA THR A 14 7.14 0.91 -1.66
C THR A 14 6.63 2.20 -1.01
N LEU A 15 7.33 3.32 -1.22
CA LEU A 15 6.94 4.60 -0.65
C LEU A 15 5.65 5.12 -1.30
N LEU A 16 5.47 4.96 -2.62
CA LEU A 16 4.22 5.30 -3.30
C LEU A 16 3.03 4.45 -2.81
N PHE A 17 3.21 3.14 -2.70
CA PHE A 17 2.15 2.25 -2.19
C PHE A 17 1.80 2.54 -0.73
N MET A 18 2.80 2.87 0.10
CA MET A 18 2.59 3.27 1.48
C MET A 18 1.79 4.57 1.58
N ILE A 19 2.21 5.61 0.85
CA ILE A 19 1.52 6.91 0.83
C ILE A 19 0.08 6.72 0.36
N PHE A 20 -0.13 5.97 -0.73
CA PHE A 20 -1.46 5.70 -1.26
C PHE A 20 -2.34 4.94 -0.24
N GLY A 21 -1.78 3.93 0.44
CA GLY A 21 -2.47 3.21 1.52
C GLY A 21 -2.84 4.11 2.70
N ILE A 22 -1.96 5.05 3.09
CA ILE A 22 -2.21 6.03 4.15
C ILE A 22 -3.32 7.01 3.74
N PHE A 23 -3.33 7.48 2.49
CA PHE A 23 -4.39 8.36 1.97
C PHE A 23 -5.77 7.71 2.06
N ILE A 24 -5.87 6.42 1.69
CA ILE A 24 -7.12 5.66 1.81
C ILE A 24 -7.46 5.42 3.29
N PHE A 25 -6.47 5.12 4.13
CA PHE A 25 -6.71 4.80 5.54
C PHE A 25 -7.17 6.01 6.36
N LEU A 26 -6.58 7.18 6.11
CA LEU A 26 -6.96 8.42 6.77
C LEU A 26 -8.30 8.97 6.27
N ASP A 27 -8.92 8.30 5.30
CA ASP A 27 -10.16 8.75 4.66
C ASP A 27 -10.06 10.19 4.14
N LEU A 28 -8.83 10.68 3.97
CA LEU A 28 -8.47 12.09 3.72
C LEU A 28 -9.09 12.58 2.41
N GLU A 29 -9.35 11.63 1.51
CA GLU A 29 -10.01 11.89 0.25
C GLU A 29 -11.39 11.24 0.14
N ALA A 30 -11.93 10.55 1.15
CA ALA A 30 -13.29 10.00 1.03
C ALA A 30 -14.36 11.08 0.86
N LEU A 31 -14.14 12.29 1.38
CA LEU A 31 -14.98 13.45 1.07
C LEU A 31 -14.87 13.90 -0.40
N PHE A 32 -13.72 13.70 -1.04
CA PHE A 32 -13.46 14.08 -2.44
C PHE A 32 -13.89 12.98 -3.43
N TRP A 33 -13.57 11.73 -3.13
CA TRP A 33 -13.92 10.55 -3.92
C TRP A 33 -15.33 10.04 -3.68
N ALA A 34 -16.02 10.35 -2.59
CA ALA A 34 -17.45 9.98 -2.45
C ALA A 34 -18.32 10.55 -3.58
N SER A 35 -17.86 11.62 -4.23
CA SER A 35 -18.51 12.22 -5.40
C SER A 35 -18.25 11.45 -6.71
N ILE A 36 -17.21 10.61 -6.76
CA ILE A 36 -16.71 9.94 -7.99
C ILE A 36 -16.80 8.42 -7.89
N LEU A 37 -16.61 7.85 -6.70
CA LEU A 37 -16.53 6.43 -6.42
C LEU A 37 -17.69 6.04 -5.50
N PRO A 38 -18.51 5.05 -5.90
CA PRO A 38 -19.63 4.61 -5.09
C PRO A 38 -19.13 4.02 -3.76
N PRO A 39 -19.77 4.35 -2.62
CA PRO A 39 -19.49 3.67 -1.37
C PRO A 39 -19.94 2.21 -1.48
N PHE A 40 -18.98 1.33 -1.76
CA PHE A 40 -19.19 -0.11 -1.71
C PHE A 40 -18.85 -0.59 -0.29
N ASN A 41 -19.88 -0.98 0.44
CA ASN A 41 -19.75 -1.64 1.74
C ASN A 41 -20.05 -3.12 1.59
N ILE A 42 -19.18 -3.98 2.12
CA ILE A 42 -19.44 -5.42 2.24
C ILE A 42 -19.68 -5.71 3.73
N GLY A 43 -20.96 -5.73 4.12
CA GLY A 43 -21.35 -5.90 5.52
C GLY A 43 -20.95 -4.70 6.39
N PRO A 44 -20.43 -4.92 7.62
CA PRO A 44 -20.03 -3.83 8.52
C PRO A 44 -18.66 -3.21 8.18
N TYR A 45 -17.96 -3.72 7.16
CA TYR A 45 -16.61 -3.27 6.80
C TYR A 45 -16.63 -2.45 5.51
N SER A 46 -15.89 -1.33 5.54
CA SER A 46 -15.62 -0.54 4.34
C SER A 46 -14.66 -1.30 3.42
N LEU A 47 -15.04 -1.47 2.15
CA LEU A 47 -14.19 -2.15 1.16
C LEU A 47 -12.91 -1.35 0.89
N TRP A 48 -12.99 -0.01 0.98
CA TRP A 48 -11.84 0.89 0.92
C TRP A 48 -10.82 0.61 2.02
N PHE A 49 -11.31 0.33 3.23
CA PHE A 49 -10.45 -0.10 4.33
C PHE A 49 -9.75 -1.43 4.02
N MET A 50 -10.46 -2.40 3.43
CA MET A 50 -9.85 -3.67 3.01
C MET A 50 -8.77 -3.45 1.94
N ILE A 51 -9.01 -2.57 0.96
CA ILE A 51 -8.05 -2.20 -0.08
C ILE A 51 -6.80 -1.56 0.54
N ALA A 52 -6.98 -0.63 1.49
CA ALA A 52 -5.86 -0.03 2.22
C ALA A 52 -5.01 -1.09 2.93
N LEU A 53 -5.65 -2.04 3.60
CA LEU A 53 -4.98 -3.12 4.31
C LEU A 53 -4.16 -4.02 3.35
N VAL A 54 -4.72 -4.35 2.18
CA VAL A 54 -4.01 -5.09 1.13
C VAL A 54 -2.81 -4.29 0.61
N LEU A 55 -2.95 -2.98 0.40
CA LEU A 55 -1.85 -2.10 -0.04
C LEU A 55 -0.71 -2.02 0.99
N PHE A 56 -1.04 -1.99 2.28
CA PHE A 56 -0.04 -2.06 3.35
C PHE A 56 0.73 -3.39 3.33
N PHE A 57 0.02 -4.51 3.18
CA PHE A 57 0.65 -5.83 3.00
C PHE A 57 1.52 -5.88 1.74
N LEU A 58 1.05 -5.33 0.63
CA LEU A 58 1.79 -5.27 -0.63
C LEU A 58 3.08 -4.46 -0.49
N THR A 59 3.01 -3.32 0.21
CA THR A 59 4.17 -2.47 0.52
C THR A 59 5.24 -3.26 1.26
N TRP A 60 4.84 -3.97 2.32
CA TRP A 60 5.74 -4.79 3.11
C TRP A 60 6.34 -5.94 2.29
N PHE A 61 5.51 -6.60 1.48
CA PHE A 61 5.94 -7.67 0.59
C PHE A 61 6.96 -7.19 -0.46
N LEU A 62 6.73 -6.05 -1.10
CA LEU A 62 7.65 -5.46 -2.06
C LEU A 62 9.00 -5.08 -1.42
N PHE A 63 8.96 -4.58 -0.18
CA PHE A 63 10.18 -4.30 0.58
C PHE A 63 10.97 -5.58 0.86
N PHE A 64 10.29 -6.62 1.34
CA PHE A 64 10.90 -7.94 1.57
C PHE A 64 11.50 -8.53 0.29
N LEU A 65 10.76 -8.47 -0.82
CA LEU A 65 11.19 -8.99 -2.11
C LEU A 65 12.40 -8.24 -2.65
N GLY A 66 12.43 -6.91 -2.53
CA GLY A 66 13.57 -6.10 -2.97
C GLY A 66 14.84 -6.28 -2.13
N VAL A 67 14.71 -6.70 -0.86
CA VAL A 67 15.86 -7.12 -0.04
C VAL A 67 16.33 -8.52 -0.46
N LYS A 68 15.40 -9.47 -0.69
CA LYS A 68 15.74 -10.86 -1.01
C LYS A 68 16.31 -11.05 -2.42
N LEU A 69 15.80 -10.33 -3.43
CA LEU A 69 16.23 -10.48 -4.84
C LEU A 69 17.66 -10.03 -5.10
N LYS A 70 18.24 -9.19 -4.23
CA LYS A 70 19.65 -8.81 -4.33
C LYS A 70 20.60 -9.69 -3.53
N GLY A 71 20.06 -10.50 -2.60
CA GLY A 71 20.86 -11.34 -1.72
C GLY A 71 21.19 -12.71 -2.29
N LEU A 72 20.73 -13.00 -3.51
CA LEU A 72 21.11 -14.13 -4.37
C LEU A 72 22.13 -13.65 -5.40
#